data_AF-A0AA36DQZ2-F1
#
_entry.id   AF-A0AA36DQZ2-F1
#
_cell.length_a   1.000
_cell.length_b   1.000
_cell.length_c   1.000
_cell.angle_alpha   90.00
_cell.angle_beta   90.00
_cell.angle_gamma   90.00
#
_symmetry.space_group_name_H-M   'P 1'
#
loop_
_entity.id
_entity.type
_entity.pdbx_description
1 polymer ?
#
loop_
_entity_poly.entity_id
_entity_poly.type
_entity_poly.pdbx_seq_one_letter_code
_entity_poly.pdbx_strand_id
1 'polypeptide(L)'
;MFRTLVTRGAPLLNLHSRRSIPRLFFSSPATSSAAAEDLDLLRARLLYQSKKRGILENDLLIGVFGERYLPKMNLEELQSYDKLINGDIMEWDLFYYISGKKDPPAEVANASAFILLKNFVQQREFADKPKSKTKVQFLWKNVWWKRCSSVGSTKRGKKQAGREHQKLLFPISE
;
A
#
# COMPACT_ATOMS: atom_id res chain seq x y z
N MET A 1 52.63 61.62 10.86
CA MET A 1 51.79 62.53 10.06
C MET A 1 50.62 61.75 9.46
N PHE A 2 49.46 62.39 9.39
CA PHE A 2 48.12 61.86 9.13
C PHE A 2 47.86 61.30 7.73
N ARG A 3 46.88 60.36 7.67
CA ARG A 3 45.69 60.26 6.77
C ARG A 3 45.44 58.78 6.39
N THR A 4 44.46 58.07 6.98
CA THR A 4 43.02 57.99 6.59
C THR A 4 42.83 57.77 5.08
N LEU A 5 42.31 56.62 4.62
CA LEU A 5 40.91 56.22 4.36
C LEU A 5 41.05 54.95 3.47
N VAL A 6 40.16 53.97 3.31
CA VAL A 6 38.72 53.97 3.07
C VAL A 6 38.23 52.57 3.40
N THR A 7 37.12 52.54 4.13
CA THR A 7 36.22 51.42 4.38
C THR A 7 35.54 50.92 3.09
N ARG A 8 35.41 49.61 2.89
CA ARG A 8 34.21 49.00 2.28
C ARG A 8 33.94 47.64 2.90
N GLY A 9 33.03 47.65 3.88
CA GLY A 9 32.41 46.44 4.41
C GLY A 9 31.47 45.81 3.39
N ALA A 10 31.51 44.49 3.29
CA ALA A 10 30.43 43.71 2.71
C ALA A 10 29.47 43.34 3.86
N PRO A 11 28.18 43.72 3.80
CA PRO A 11 27.23 43.37 4.83
C PRO A 11 26.93 41.87 4.76
N LEU A 12 27.05 41.20 5.92
CA LEU A 12 26.51 39.89 6.17
C LEU A 12 24.99 39.96 5.96
N LEU A 13 24.49 39.36 4.89
CA LEU A 13 23.06 39.20 4.66
C LEU A 13 22.50 38.26 5.73
N ASN A 14 21.84 38.87 6.71
CA ASN A 14 21.10 38.25 7.79
C ASN A 14 19.93 37.42 7.22
N LEU A 15 20.09 36.10 7.17
CA LEU A 15 19.09 35.16 6.66
C LEU A 15 18.23 34.58 7.79
N HIS A 16 17.62 35.42 8.63
CA HIS A 16 16.65 34.97 9.62
C HIS A 16 15.37 35.81 9.57
N SER A 17 14.62 35.65 8.49
CA SER A 17 13.18 35.87 8.50
C SER A 17 12.54 34.65 7.86
N ARG A 18 12.35 33.60 8.67
CA ARG A 18 11.42 32.51 8.34
C ARG A 18 10.04 33.15 8.26
N ARG A 19 9.65 33.56 7.06
CA ARG A 19 8.29 34.00 6.77
C ARG A 19 7.35 32.86 7.17
N SER A 20 6.55 33.10 8.20
CA SER A 20 5.45 32.23 8.59
C SER A 20 4.50 32.14 7.40
N ILE A 21 4.50 31.00 6.72
CA ILE A 21 3.54 30.73 5.65
C ILE A 21 2.18 30.61 6.35
N PRO A 22 1.20 31.50 6.12
CA PRO A 22 -0.14 31.30 6.66
C PRO A 22 -0.70 30.03 6.04
N ARG A 23 -1.14 29.09 6.88
CA ARG A 23 -1.95 27.94 6.43
C ARG A 23 -3.19 28.52 5.77
N LEU A 24 -3.21 28.56 4.43
CA LEU A 24 -4.44 28.78 3.69
C LEU A 24 -5.35 27.60 4.03
N PHE A 25 -6.37 27.91 4.81
CA PHE A 25 -7.43 26.98 5.20
C PHE A 25 -8.17 26.61 3.92
N PHE A 26 -7.91 25.41 3.41
CA PHE A 26 -8.55 24.90 2.21
C PHE A 26 -10.01 24.57 2.58
N SER A 27 -10.89 25.57 2.49
CA SER A 27 -12.33 25.35 2.61
C SER A 27 -12.83 24.79 1.28
N SER A 28 -13.05 23.48 1.24
CA SER A 28 -13.63 22.81 0.06
C SER A 28 -15.15 22.89 0.10
N PRO A 29 -15.83 23.23 -1.01
CA PRO A 29 -17.28 23.41 -1.03
C PRO A 29 -17.99 22.05 -0.96
N ALA A 30 -18.83 21.87 0.05
CA ALA A 30 -19.69 20.70 0.15
C ALA A 30 -20.83 20.79 -0.88
N THR A 31 -20.86 19.88 -1.84
CA THR A 31 -22.00 19.65 -2.74
C THR A 31 -22.49 18.22 -2.54
N SER A 32 -23.76 17.94 -2.74
CA SER A 32 -24.39 16.65 -2.42
C SER A 32 -23.87 15.44 -3.23
N SER A 33 -23.06 15.66 -4.28
CA SER A 33 -22.23 14.60 -4.89
C SER A 33 -21.03 14.22 -4.03
N ALA A 34 -20.60 15.10 -3.12
CA ALA A 34 -19.51 14.87 -2.19
C ALA A 34 -19.74 13.62 -1.34
N ALA A 35 -20.97 13.28 -0.93
CA ALA A 35 -21.17 12.05 -0.16
C ALA A 35 -20.86 10.78 -0.98
N ALA A 36 -21.19 10.76 -2.28
CA ALA A 36 -20.85 9.65 -3.17
C ALA A 36 -19.37 9.67 -3.57
N GLU A 37 -18.83 10.86 -3.85
CA GLU A 37 -17.39 11.07 -4.08
C GLU A 37 -16.58 10.66 -2.84
N ASP A 38 -17.07 10.94 -1.63
CA ASP A 38 -16.46 10.59 -0.35
C ASP A 38 -16.44 9.07 -0.16
N LEU A 39 -17.49 8.36 -0.58
CA LEU A 39 -17.51 6.89 -0.56
C LEU A 39 -16.51 6.29 -1.54
N ASP A 40 -16.39 6.85 -2.74
CA ASP A 40 -15.42 6.37 -3.73
C ASP A 40 -13.98 6.67 -3.32
N LEU A 41 -13.74 7.84 -2.71
CA LEU A 41 -12.47 8.19 -2.08
C LEU A 41 -12.14 7.25 -0.91
N LEU A 42 -13.13 6.92 -0.07
CA LEU A 42 -12.99 5.97 1.03
C LEU A 42 -12.61 4.58 0.50
N ARG A 43 -13.32 4.07 -0.51
CA ARG A 43 -13.00 2.80 -1.18
C ARG A 43 -11.61 2.80 -1.76
N ALA A 44 -11.21 3.88 -2.45
CA ALA A 44 -9.87 4.02 -3.02
C ALA A 44 -8.78 4.02 -1.93
N ARG A 45 -9.02 4.72 -0.82
CA ARG A 45 -8.12 4.75 0.35
C ARG A 45 -7.98 3.35 0.96
N LEU A 46 -9.09 2.68 1.23
CA LEU A 46 -9.11 1.34 1.82
C LEU A 46 -8.42 0.32 0.91
N LEU A 47 -8.63 0.41 -0.41
CA LEU A 47 -7.96 -0.42 -1.40
C LEU A 47 -6.44 -0.17 -1.39
N TYR A 48 -6.01 1.09 -1.29
CA TYR A 48 -4.60 1.42 -1.19
C TYR A 48 -3.95 0.86 0.07
N GLN A 49 -4.60 1.03 1.23
CA GLN A 49 -4.13 0.50 2.52
C GLN A 49 -4.09 -1.03 2.55
N SER A 50 -5.03 -1.68 1.87
CA SER A 50 -5.05 -3.13 1.72
C SER A 50 -3.80 -3.64 1.00
N LYS A 51 -3.31 -2.88 0.01
CA LYS A 51 -2.17 -3.22 -0.83
C LYS A 51 -0.79 -2.82 -0.29
N LYS A 52 -0.76 -2.21 0.89
CA LYS A 52 0.46 -1.63 1.49
C LYS A 52 0.69 -2.20 2.88
N ARG A 53 0.62 -3.53 2.98
CA ARG A 53 0.80 -4.27 4.22
C ARG A 53 2.24 -4.74 4.40
N GLY A 54 2.62 -5.02 5.65
CA GLY A 54 3.97 -5.42 6.00
C GLY A 54 4.35 -6.84 5.54
N ILE A 55 3.36 -7.73 5.40
CA ILE A 55 3.55 -9.11 4.92
C ILE A 55 2.86 -9.33 3.58
N LEU A 56 3.50 -10.11 2.70
CA LEU A 56 3.05 -10.34 1.33
C LEU A 56 1.75 -11.16 1.28
N GLU A 57 1.58 -12.08 2.22
CA GLU A 57 0.43 -12.96 2.33
C GLU A 57 -0.86 -12.14 2.53
N ASN A 58 -0.83 -11.16 3.43
CA ASN A 58 -1.96 -10.27 3.65
C ASN A 58 -2.19 -9.33 2.47
N ASP A 59 -1.14 -8.79 1.87
CA ASP A 59 -1.26 -7.95 0.66
C ASP A 59 -1.99 -8.70 -0.46
N LEU A 60 -1.63 -9.97 -0.71
CA LEU A 60 -2.28 -10.79 -1.72
C LEU A 60 -3.74 -11.11 -1.37
N LEU A 61 -4.01 -11.57 -0.14
CA LEU A 61 -5.37 -11.96 0.25
C LEU A 61 -6.31 -10.75 0.32
N ILE A 62 -5.91 -9.74 1.07
CA ILE A 62 -6.72 -8.56 1.36
C ILE A 62 -6.76 -7.61 0.15
N GLY A 63 -5.67 -7.52 -0.62
CA GLY A 63 -5.62 -6.73 -1.85
C GLY A 63 -6.59 -7.26 -2.91
N VAL A 64 -6.63 -8.58 -3.15
CA VAL A 64 -7.57 -9.18 -4.11
C VAL A 64 -9.01 -9.11 -3.59
N PHE A 65 -9.22 -9.32 -2.30
CA PHE A 65 -10.51 -9.12 -1.65
C PHE A 65 -11.02 -7.68 -1.86
N GLY A 66 -10.17 -6.69 -1.59
CA GLY A 66 -10.51 -5.28 -1.73
C GLY A 66 -10.91 -4.91 -3.17
N GLU A 67 -10.22 -5.44 -4.18
CA GLU A 67 -10.58 -5.21 -5.58
C GLU A 67 -11.99 -5.71 -5.96
N ARG A 68 -12.45 -6.80 -5.34
CA ARG A 68 -13.72 -7.45 -5.70
C ARG A 68 -14.91 -7.02 -4.83
N TYR A 69 -14.66 -6.78 -3.54
CA TYR A 69 -15.73 -6.59 -2.55
C TYR A 69 -15.95 -5.13 -2.17
N LEU A 70 -14.93 -4.26 -2.14
CA LEU A 70 -15.11 -2.82 -1.85
C LEU A 70 -16.14 -2.10 -2.74
N PRO A 71 -16.26 -2.38 -4.06
CA PRO A 71 -17.30 -1.74 -4.87
C PRO A 71 -18.72 -2.27 -4.59
N LYS A 72 -18.84 -3.44 -3.97
CA LYS A 72 -20.14 -4.09 -3.66
C LYS A 72 -20.62 -3.77 -2.24
N MET A 73 -19.73 -3.33 -1.37
CA MET A 73 -20.01 -3.09 0.04
C MET A 73 -20.75 -1.78 0.29
N ASN A 74 -21.58 -1.81 1.34
CA ASN A 74 -22.26 -0.64 1.87
C ASN A 74 -21.36 0.12 2.86
N LEU A 75 -21.76 1.34 3.25
CA LEU A 75 -20.98 2.23 4.13
C LEU A 75 -20.63 1.56 5.47
N GLU A 76 -21.58 0.87 6.11
CA GLU A 76 -21.36 0.18 7.39
C GLU A 76 -20.31 -0.94 7.27
N GLU A 77 -20.33 -1.67 6.16
CA GLU A 77 -19.35 -2.72 5.87
C GLU A 77 -17.97 -2.13 5.59
N LEU A 78 -17.91 -0.99 4.87
CA LEU A 78 -16.65 -0.26 4.66
C LEU A 78 -16.06 0.24 5.98
N GLN A 79 -16.88 0.71 6.92
CA GLN A 79 -16.42 1.10 8.26
C GLN A 79 -15.99 -0.10 9.10
N SER A 80 -16.71 -1.22 9.02
CA SER A 80 -16.30 -2.47 9.66
C SER A 80 -14.96 -2.95 9.10
N TYR A 81 -14.77 -2.83 7.78
CA TYR A 81 -13.52 -3.16 7.11
C TYR A 81 -12.38 -2.21 7.50
N ASP A 82 -12.63 -0.89 7.57
CA ASP A 82 -11.64 0.09 8.03
C ASP A 82 -11.14 -0.25 9.44
N LYS A 83 -12.05 -0.56 10.37
CA LYS A 83 -11.71 -1.01 11.72
C LYS A 83 -10.92 -2.33 11.72
N LEU A 84 -11.29 -3.28 10.86
CA LEU A 84 -10.61 -4.57 10.77
C LEU A 84 -9.16 -4.40 10.31
N ILE A 85 -8.90 -3.50 9.36
CA ILE A 85 -7.56 -3.36 8.75
C ILE A 85 -6.69 -2.28 9.42
N ASN A 86 -7.29 -1.24 10.02
CA ASN A 86 -6.56 -0.13 10.64
C ASN A 86 -6.71 -0.10 12.18
N GLY A 87 -7.40 -1.08 12.77
CA GLY A 87 -7.51 -1.23 14.21
C GLY A 87 -6.24 -1.77 14.86
N ASP A 88 -6.34 -2.13 16.13
CA ASP A 88 -5.21 -2.52 16.98
C ASP A 88 -4.72 -3.97 16.75
N ILE A 89 -5.17 -4.62 15.68
CA ILE A 89 -4.86 -6.01 15.37
C ILE A 89 -3.54 -6.09 14.60
N MET A 90 -2.61 -6.89 15.10
CA MET A 90 -1.33 -7.13 14.44
C MET A 90 -1.52 -7.94 13.14
N GLU A 91 -0.75 -7.64 12.09
CA GLU A 91 -0.95 -8.26 10.77
C GLU A 91 -0.80 -9.79 10.78
N TRP A 92 0.11 -10.33 11.59
CA TRP A 92 0.29 -11.77 11.74
C TRP A 92 -0.93 -12.44 12.38
N ASP A 93 -1.55 -11.80 13.37
CA ASP A 93 -2.77 -12.30 13.99
C ASP A 93 -3.92 -12.29 12.98
N LEU A 94 -4.06 -11.21 12.22
CA LEU A 94 -5.06 -11.13 11.15
C LEU A 94 -4.90 -12.27 10.14
N PHE A 95 -3.67 -12.57 9.71
CA PHE A 95 -3.39 -13.69 8.82
C PHE A 95 -3.82 -15.04 9.43
N TYR A 96 -3.53 -15.27 10.71
CA TYR A 96 -3.90 -16.51 11.39
C TYR A 96 -5.40 -16.68 11.57
N TYR A 97 -6.12 -15.59 11.86
CA TYR A 97 -7.58 -15.59 11.96
C TYR A 97 -8.23 -15.92 10.60
N ILE A 98 -7.74 -15.29 9.53
CA ILE A 98 -8.22 -15.55 8.16
C ILE A 98 -7.91 -17.00 7.74
N SER A 99 -6.72 -17.48 8.08
CA SER A 99 -6.28 -18.85 7.76
C SER A 99 -6.94 -19.93 8.63
N GLY A 100 -7.68 -19.54 9.67
CA GLY A 100 -8.29 -20.48 10.63
C GLY A 100 -7.28 -21.22 11.52
N LYS A 101 -6.05 -20.71 11.66
CA LYS A 101 -5.03 -21.31 12.56
C LYS A 101 -5.21 -20.89 14.01
N LYS A 102 -5.88 -19.76 14.25
CA LYS A 102 -6.14 -19.19 15.57
C LYS A 102 -7.57 -18.66 15.59
N ASP A 103 -8.23 -18.75 16.73
CA ASP A 103 -9.56 -18.19 16.91
C ASP A 103 -9.51 -16.67 17.07
N PRO A 104 -10.27 -15.89 16.28
CA PRO A 104 -10.34 -14.46 16.43
C PRO A 104 -11.07 -14.06 17.72
N PRO A 105 -10.71 -12.93 18.34
CA PRO A 105 -11.48 -12.37 19.44
C PRO A 105 -12.91 -12.04 18.97
N ALA A 106 -13.88 -12.05 19.90
CA ALA A 106 -15.30 -11.91 19.58
C ALA A 106 -15.61 -10.65 18.77
N GLU A 107 -14.92 -9.54 19.02
CA GLU A 107 -15.07 -8.28 18.29
C GLU A 107 -14.76 -8.42 16.79
N VAL A 108 -13.73 -9.19 16.46
CA VAL A 108 -13.29 -9.45 15.08
C VAL A 108 -14.17 -10.51 14.44
N ALA A 109 -14.51 -11.56 15.19
CA ALA A 109 -15.38 -12.64 14.71
C ALA A 109 -16.75 -12.12 14.26
N ASN A 110 -17.30 -11.15 14.99
CA ASN A 110 -18.61 -10.55 14.73
C ASN A 110 -18.58 -9.45 13.66
N ALA A 111 -17.40 -9.03 13.19
CA ALA A 111 -17.29 -8.00 12.16
C ALA A 111 -17.81 -8.52 10.81
N SER A 112 -18.75 -7.80 10.20
CA SER A 112 -19.34 -8.17 8.90
C SER A 112 -18.28 -8.35 7.81
N ALA A 113 -17.30 -7.45 7.77
CA ALA A 113 -16.19 -7.51 6.83
C ALA A 113 -15.32 -8.76 7.02
N PHE A 114 -15.12 -9.21 8.27
CA PHE A 114 -14.31 -10.40 8.56
C PHE A 114 -15.02 -11.69 8.11
N ILE A 115 -16.34 -11.77 8.30
CA ILE A 115 -17.15 -12.89 7.83
C ILE A 115 -17.06 -13.02 6.30
N LEU A 116 -17.19 -11.90 5.58
CA LEU A 116 -17.03 -11.86 4.12
C LEU A 116 -15.63 -12.30 3.69
N LEU A 117 -14.60 -11.82 4.39
CA LEU A 117 -13.21 -12.17 4.11
C LEU A 117 -12.95 -13.67 4.34
N LYS A 118 -13.50 -14.25 5.41
CA LYS A 118 -13.38 -15.68 5.70
C LYS A 118 -14.06 -16.52 4.61
N ASN A 119 -15.26 -16.12 4.17
CA ASN A 119 -15.96 -16.78 3.07
C ASN A 119 -15.17 -16.72 1.76
N PHE A 120 -14.58 -15.56 1.44
CA PHE A 120 -13.72 -15.37 0.27
C PHE A 120 -12.52 -16.33 0.26
N VAL A 121 -11.88 -16.53 1.41
CA VAL A 121 -10.74 -17.45 1.54
C VAL A 121 -11.18 -18.91 1.46
N GLN A 122 -12.30 -19.27 2.09
CA GLN A 122 -12.87 -20.62 1.98
C GLN A 122 -13.24 -20.97 0.54
N GLN A 123 -13.77 -20.01 -0.22
CA GLN A 123 -14.10 -20.18 -1.64
C GLN A 123 -12.87 -20.18 -2.56
N ARG A 124 -11.68 -19.87 -2.03
CA ARG A 124 -10.40 -19.77 -2.77
C ARG A 124 -10.43 -18.84 -3.97
N GLU A 125 -11.29 -17.83 -3.93
CA GLU A 125 -11.47 -16.86 -5.02
C GLU A 125 -10.18 -16.06 -5.35
N PHE A 126 -9.25 -15.96 -4.41
CA PHE A 126 -7.93 -15.35 -4.61
C PHE A 126 -7.05 -16.10 -5.61
N ALA A 127 -7.32 -17.38 -5.88
CA ALA A 127 -6.57 -18.19 -6.83
C ALA A 127 -7.05 -18.01 -8.28
N ASP A 128 -8.21 -17.39 -8.49
CA ASP A 128 -8.75 -17.20 -9.84
C ASP A 128 -7.87 -16.25 -10.65
N LYS A 129 -7.47 -16.69 -11.85
CA LYS A 129 -6.72 -15.84 -12.79
C LYS A 129 -7.59 -14.64 -13.18
N PRO A 130 -7.04 -13.41 -13.20
CA PRO A 130 -7.81 -12.24 -13.60
C PRO A 130 -8.27 -12.41 -15.06
N LYS A 131 -9.60 -12.41 -15.28
CA LYS A 131 -10.22 -12.65 -16.59
C LYS A 131 -9.89 -11.56 -17.62
N SER A 132 -9.38 -10.40 -17.18
CA SER A 132 -8.86 -9.33 -18.04
C SER A 132 -7.76 -8.56 -17.30
N LYS A 133 -6.78 -8.00 -18.02
CA LYS A 133 -5.73 -7.16 -17.41
C LYS A 133 -6.38 -5.89 -16.85
N THR A 134 -6.64 -5.85 -15.55
CA THR A 134 -7.18 -4.66 -14.87
C THR A 134 -6.20 -3.49 -15.03
N LYS A 135 -6.70 -2.29 -15.36
CA LYS A 135 -5.92 -1.06 -15.62
C LYS A 135 -4.90 -0.74 -14.51
N VAL A 136 -5.17 -1.15 -13.26
CA VAL A 136 -4.28 -0.99 -12.10
C VAL A 136 -3.04 -1.89 -12.16
N GLN A 137 -3.16 -3.13 -12.66
CA GLN A 137 -1.99 -4.00 -12.88
C GLN A 137 -1.08 -3.47 -14.00
N PHE A 138 -1.66 -2.80 -15.01
CA PHE A 138 -0.91 -2.13 -16.07
C PHE A 138 -0.21 -0.86 -15.55
N LEU A 139 -0.86 -0.12 -14.65
CA LEU A 139 -0.31 1.12 -14.07
C LEU A 139 0.89 0.85 -13.14
N TRP A 140 0.83 -0.19 -12.31
CA TRP A 140 1.95 -0.56 -11.41
C TRP A 140 3.18 -1.08 -12.16
N LYS A 141 3.00 -1.84 -13.25
CA LYS A 141 4.12 -2.26 -14.11
C LYS A 141 4.75 -1.09 -14.88
N ASN A 142 4.03 0.00 -15.15
CA ASN A 142 4.50 1.07 -16.03
C ASN A 142 4.94 2.35 -15.32
N VAL A 143 4.36 2.70 -14.16
CA VAL A 143 4.71 3.94 -13.44
C VAL A 143 5.90 3.74 -12.50
N TRP A 144 5.97 2.60 -11.81
CA TRP A 144 7.08 2.30 -10.89
C TRP A 144 8.33 1.81 -11.63
N TRP A 145 8.19 0.95 -12.64
CA TRP A 145 9.32 0.47 -13.46
C TRP A 145 9.98 1.61 -14.26
N LYS A 146 9.21 2.54 -14.85
CA LYS A 146 9.80 3.69 -15.58
C LYS A 146 10.56 4.66 -14.66
N ARG A 147 10.20 4.75 -13.37
CA ARG A 147 10.91 5.56 -12.37
C ARG A 147 12.18 4.86 -11.87
N CYS A 148 12.15 3.54 -11.67
CA CYS A 148 13.31 2.75 -11.26
C CYS A 148 14.33 2.51 -12.39
N SER A 149 13.90 2.37 -13.64
CA SER A 149 14.83 2.20 -14.78
C SER A 149 15.65 3.46 -15.12
N SER A 150 15.29 4.62 -14.55
CA SER A 150 16.01 5.89 -14.75
C SER A 150 17.21 6.07 -13.80
N VAL A 151 17.36 5.24 -12.77
CA VAL A 151 18.46 5.36 -11.80
C VAL A 151 19.32 4.09 -11.85
N GLY A 152 20.40 4.16 -12.64
CA GLY A 152 21.63 3.40 -12.38
C GLY A 152 21.78 2.02 -13.02
N SER A 153 21.81 1.94 -14.36
CA SER A 153 22.46 0.81 -15.05
C SER A 153 23.97 1.03 -15.11
N THR A 154 24.71 0.62 -14.07
CA THR A 154 26.15 0.36 -14.20
C THR A 154 26.32 -1.10 -14.60
N LYS A 155 26.72 -1.33 -15.85
CA LYS A 155 26.99 -2.66 -16.43
C LYS A 155 27.98 -3.44 -15.56
N ARG A 156 27.60 -4.62 -15.08
CA ARG A 156 28.55 -5.70 -14.73
C ARG A 156 28.18 -6.95 -15.50
N GLY A 157 29.23 -7.58 -16.05
CA GLY A 157 29.18 -8.45 -17.21
C GLY A 157 28.45 -9.77 -16.97
N LYS A 158 27.78 -10.21 -18.04
CA LYS A 158 27.42 -11.61 -18.26
C LYS A 158 28.70 -12.43 -18.30
N LYS A 159 28.84 -13.43 -17.43
CA LYS A 159 29.66 -14.62 -17.71
C LYS A 159 28.73 -15.81 -17.89
N GLN A 160 28.90 -16.44 -19.04
CA GLN A 160 28.32 -17.69 -19.47
C GLN A 160 29.13 -18.85 -18.87
N ALA A 161 28.45 -19.78 -18.21
CA ALA A 161 28.86 -21.16 -17.95
C ALA A 161 27.55 -21.84 -17.52
N GLY A 162 27.00 -22.84 -18.19
CA GLY A 162 27.60 -24.08 -18.68
C GLY A 162 26.70 -25.17 -18.12
N ARG A 163 25.95 -25.87 -18.98
CA ARG A 163 25.15 -27.04 -18.59
C ARG A 163 26.10 -28.14 -18.13
N GLU A 164 25.82 -28.82 -17.03
CA GLU A 164 26.04 -30.26 -16.89
C GLU A 164 25.02 -30.88 -15.91
N HIS A 165 24.67 -32.12 -16.24
CA HIS A 165 23.71 -33.00 -15.60
C HIS A 165 24.32 -33.72 -14.38
N GLN A 166 23.53 -33.92 -13.33
CA GLN A 166 23.44 -35.16 -12.53
C GLN A 166 22.33 -34.97 -11.47
N LYS A 167 21.14 -35.57 -11.65
CA LYS A 167 20.70 -36.81 -10.99
C LYS A 167 21.36 -37.03 -9.62
N LEU A 168 20.62 -36.85 -8.53
CA LEU A 168 20.54 -37.71 -7.33
C LEU A 168 19.28 -37.27 -6.54
N LEU A 169 18.15 -37.95 -6.69
CA LEU A 169 17.65 -39.02 -5.79
C LEU A 169 17.10 -38.46 -4.46
N PHE A 170 15.77 -38.29 -4.39
CA PHE A 170 15.00 -38.16 -3.16
C PHE A 170 14.63 -39.57 -2.64
N PRO A 171 14.87 -39.87 -1.37
CA PRO A 171 14.00 -40.72 -0.54
C PRO A 171 13.12 -39.79 0.35
N ILE A 172 11.79 -39.88 0.56
CA ILE A 172 10.84 -41.00 0.84
C ILE A 172 11.52 -42.03 1.73
N SER A 173 11.23 -42.24 3.02
CA SER A 173 10.06 -42.08 3.92
C SER A 173 10.64 -42.10 5.36
N GLU A 174 9.94 -41.97 6.49
CA GLU A 174 8.58 -42.35 6.96
C GLU A 174 8.06 -41.33 7.99
#